data_AF-A0A6T5PXW9-F1
#
_entry.id   AF-A0A6T5PXW9-F1
#
_cell.length_a   1.000
_cell.length_b   1.000
_cell.length_c   1.000
_cell.angle_alpha   90.00
_cell.angle_beta   90.00
_cell.angle_gamma   90.00
#
_symmetry.space_group_name_H-M   'P 1'
#
loop_
_entity.id
_entity.type
_entity.pdbx_description
1 polymer ?
#
loop_
_entity_poly.entity_id
_entity_poly.type
_entity_poly.pdbx_seq_one_letter_code
_entity_poly.pdbx_strand_id
1 'polypeptide(L)'
;MKFPLLWILAAVFLLQKGAQGGFHTLECHGDDCKPPAILSQQFEPLEGPKIAYGIMVYQRQGRTVDAVLRQFERLFEALYHPENTYVIHVDVKSDPHLIEEMDRYLDFFENTHQLHPVSVSWAGITVVERTLALMQVALEQDPTWGYFVNIGHEDYPAMGQGQMSAWLGRHEVETGGPVNFIKCWDILGHDFFGQWEHHERRVEVVTIDNFVGGTEDTSYTRPRDDLRGIKFYKSLQQTTLHRDFVDYAVYGIESRRILLFMANSKAPDEIFFPTVLQTRPDLAETATCDDTRHFSHWIRPGGSWHPEYLRIEHLKLVLDSGKFFLRKTDGDSAGLLDALDALRGGRALETLGDLVYERVWEDARKEAGIHADQDALDMVAALDRWRAERDEHQIALFKEWLKRRREEYLKNKANKEARTATKASGGAAQSVGSEGLLTFQKPDKKQKH
;
A
#
# COMPACT_ATOMS: atom_id res chain seq x y z
N MET A 1 -25.94 54.73 -11.17
CA MET A 1 -24.70 54.10 -10.69
C MET A 1 -24.82 52.60 -10.92
N LYS A 2 -24.09 52.07 -11.91
CA LYS A 2 -23.99 50.64 -12.22
C LYS A 2 -22.65 50.14 -11.66
N PHE A 3 -22.58 48.83 -11.41
CA PHE A 3 -21.56 48.02 -10.72
C PHE A 3 -21.79 47.84 -9.22
N PRO A 4 -21.72 46.60 -8.68
CA PRO A 4 -20.96 45.45 -9.16
C PRO A 4 -21.73 44.11 -9.19
N LEU A 5 -22.08 43.58 -10.37
CA LEU A 5 -22.39 42.14 -10.55
C LEU A 5 -21.18 41.34 -11.05
N LEU A 6 -20.13 42.03 -11.52
CA LEU A 6 -18.97 41.43 -12.18
C LEU A 6 -17.96 40.78 -11.21
N TRP A 7 -18.00 41.14 -9.91
CA TRP A 7 -17.12 40.52 -8.90
C TRP A 7 -17.65 39.18 -8.38
N ILE A 8 -18.97 39.00 -8.31
CA ILE A 8 -19.58 37.74 -7.85
C ILE A 8 -19.41 36.67 -8.93
N LEU A 9 -19.56 37.02 -10.21
CA LEU A 9 -19.31 36.08 -11.31
C LEU A 9 -17.82 35.70 -11.42
N ALA A 10 -16.88 36.61 -11.12
CA ALA A 10 -15.46 36.26 -11.09
C ALA A 10 -15.10 35.30 -9.94
N ALA A 11 -15.71 35.46 -8.75
CA ALA A 11 -15.52 34.55 -7.62
C ALA A 11 -16.15 33.17 -7.88
N VAL A 12 -17.33 33.11 -8.52
CA VAL A 12 -17.97 31.84 -8.90
C VAL A 12 -17.18 31.13 -10.01
N PHE A 13 -16.59 31.87 -10.96
CA PHE A 13 -15.74 31.28 -12.00
C PHE A 13 -14.38 30.79 -11.45
N LEU A 14 -13.83 31.44 -10.43
CA LEU A 14 -12.61 31.00 -9.74
C LEU A 14 -12.87 29.79 -8.83
N LEU A 15 -14.05 29.69 -8.21
CA LEU A 15 -14.45 28.52 -7.42
C LEU A 15 -14.84 27.31 -8.30
N GLN A 16 -15.41 27.52 -9.48
CA GLN A 16 -15.68 26.42 -10.43
C GLN A 16 -14.41 25.88 -11.11
N LYS A 17 -13.34 26.67 -11.23
CA LYS A 17 -12.01 26.14 -11.62
C LYS A 17 -11.30 25.39 -10.49
N GLY A 18 -11.69 25.58 -9.23
CA GLY A 18 -11.10 24.90 -8.08
C GLY A 18 -11.63 23.47 -7.84
N ALA A 19 -12.71 23.06 -8.51
CA ALA A 19 -13.37 21.76 -8.31
C ALA A 19 -13.26 20.80 -9.52
N GLN A 20 -12.48 21.17 -10.53
CA GLN A 20 -12.03 20.27 -11.61
C GLN A 20 -10.50 20.18 -11.64
N GLY A 21 -9.87 20.12 -10.46
CA GLY A 21 -8.51 19.62 -10.33
C GLY A 21 -8.53 18.10 -10.56
N GLY A 22 -8.73 17.68 -11.81
CA GLY A 22 -8.32 16.35 -12.20
C GLY A 22 -6.82 16.28 -11.99
N PHE A 23 -6.36 15.44 -11.07
CA PHE A 23 -4.94 15.11 -11.03
C PHE A 23 -4.58 14.54 -12.41
N HIS A 24 -3.76 15.30 -13.13
CA HIS A 24 -3.59 15.19 -14.57
C HIS A 24 -2.65 14.03 -14.89
N THR A 25 -3.14 13.07 -15.68
CA THR A 25 -2.30 12.33 -16.61
C THR A 25 -1.42 13.32 -17.37
N LEU A 26 -0.14 13.00 -17.55
CA LEU A 26 0.81 13.74 -18.37
C LEU A 26 0.17 14.43 -19.59
N GLU A 27 0.18 15.77 -19.59
CA GLU A 27 -0.35 16.55 -20.70
C GLU A 27 0.68 16.55 -21.84
N CYS A 28 0.56 15.59 -22.75
CA CYS A 28 1.40 15.46 -23.94
C CYS A 28 0.70 15.95 -25.21
N HIS A 29 1.41 16.71 -26.04
CA HIS A 29 1.01 17.08 -27.39
C HIS A 29 2.04 16.53 -28.39
N GLY A 30 1.82 15.30 -28.86
CA GLY A 30 2.83 14.57 -29.62
C GLY A 30 3.92 14.05 -28.68
N ASP A 31 5.19 14.30 -29.02
CA ASP A 31 6.34 13.96 -28.17
C ASP A 31 6.62 15.02 -27.10
N ASP A 32 5.98 16.20 -27.17
CA ASP A 32 6.15 17.28 -26.21
C ASP A 32 5.20 17.13 -25.03
N CYS A 33 5.73 16.65 -23.91
CA CYS A 33 5.02 16.47 -22.66
C CYS A 33 5.34 17.61 -21.68
N LYS A 34 4.31 18.16 -21.00
CA LYS A 34 4.52 19.19 -19.98
C LYS A 34 5.10 18.57 -18.69
N PRO A 35 6.13 19.19 -18.08
CA PRO A 35 6.66 18.74 -16.80
C PRO A 35 5.61 18.76 -15.69
N PRO A 36 5.66 17.81 -14.74
CA PRO A 36 4.83 17.83 -13.54
C PRO A 36 4.96 19.13 -12.75
N ALA A 37 3.84 19.65 -12.24
CA ALA A 37 3.79 20.95 -11.55
C ALA A 37 4.67 21.01 -10.29
N ILE A 38 4.91 19.86 -9.66
CA ILE A 38 5.78 19.74 -8.49
C ILE A 38 7.21 20.21 -8.76
N LEU A 39 7.71 20.09 -10.00
CA LEU A 39 9.05 20.53 -10.37
C LEU A 39 9.20 22.06 -10.38
N SER A 40 8.10 22.79 -10.34
CA SER A 40 8.10 24.26 -10.21
C SER A 40 8.06 24.73 -8.75
N GLN A 41 7.91 23.81 -7.79
CA GLN A 41 7.85 24.14 -6.37
C GLN A 41 9.24 24.41 -5.80
N GLN A 42 9.28 25.24 -4.74
CA GLN A 42 10.48 25.44 -3.95
C GLN A 42 10.56 24.35 -2.88
N PHE A 43 11.74 23.73 -2.78
CA PHE A 43 12.04 22.71 -1.78
C PHE A 43 13.01 23.28 -0.76
N GLU A 44 12.63 23.25 0.51
CA GLU A 44 13.54 23.54 1.60
C GLU A 44 14.49 22.35 1.82
N PRO A 45 15.77 22.58 2.13
CA PRO A 45 16.72 21.49 2.39
C PRO A 45 16.26 20.55 3.51
N LEU A 46 16.60 19.27 3.41
CA LEU A 46 16.29 18.31 4.46
C LEU A 46 17.17 18.56 5.70
N GLU A 47 16.55 18.65 6.87
CA GLU A 47 17.26 18.86 8.14
C GLU A 47 17.91 17.58 8.70
N GLY A 48 17.55 16.41 8.17
CA GLY A 48 18.06 15.12 8.62
C GLY A 48 18.60 14.28 7.46
N PRO A 49 18.69 12.94 7.62
CA PRO A 49 19.14 12.07 6.55
C PRO A 49 18.23 12.14 5.33
N LYS A 50 18.84 12.07 4.14
CA LYS A 50 18.11 11.82 2.89
C LYS A 50 17.56 10.40 2.88
N ILE A 51 16.50 10.19 2.10
CA ILE A 51 15.79 8.92 2.04
C ILE A 51 15.89 8.36 0.63
N ALA A 52 16.23 7.07 0.53
CA ALA A 52 16.06 6.29 -0.69
C ALA A 52 14.73 5.53 -0.63
N TYR A 53 13.95 5.59 -1.71
CA TYR A 53 12.68 4.87 -1.84
C TYR A 53 12.82 3.75 -2.87
N GLY A 54 12.54 2.51 -2.45
CA GLY A 54 12.29 1.40 -3.37
C GLY A 54 10.80 1.28 -3.61
N ILE A 55 10.35 1.47 -4.86
CA ILE A 55 8.92 1.51 -5.21
C ILE A 55 8.58 0.37 -6.16
N MET A 56 7.77 -0.58 -5.70
CA MET A 56 7.23 -1.66 -6.54
C MET A 56 5.84 -1.30 -7.10
N VAL A 57 5.72 -1.33 -8.42
CA VAL A 57 4.48 -1.02 -9.16
C VAL A 57 4.02 -2.23 -9.96
N TYR A 58 2.72 -2.50 -9.91
CA TYR A 58 2.11 -3.62 -10.65
C TYR A 58 0.66 -3.32 -10.96
N GLN A 59 0.17 -3.80 -12.10
CA GLN A 59 -1.23 -3.68 -12.45
C GLN A 59 -2.03 -4.91 -12.01
N ARG A 60 -2.94 -4.73 -11.04
CA ARG A 60 -3.89 -5.80 -10.66
C ARG A 60 -4.91 -6.02 -11.77
N GLN A 61 -5.37 -7.27 -11.91
CA GLN A 61 -6.50 -7.58 -12.81
C GLN A 61 -7.72 -6.70 -12.50
N GLY A 62 -8.29 -6.11 -13.55
CA GLY A 62 -9.45 -5.22 -13.45
C GLY A 62 -9.14 -3.75 -13.14
N ARG A 63 -7.87 -3.37 -12.89
CA ARG A 63 -7.46 -1.96 -12.84
C ARG A 63 -7.03 -1.50 -14.24
N THR A 64 -7.49 -0.33 -14.65
CA THR A 64 -7.06 0.30 -15.90
C THR A 64 -5.66 0.90 -15.74
N VAL A 65 -4.93 1.02 -16.85
CA VAL A 65 -3.61 1.69 -16.91
C VAL A 65 -3.69 3.07 -16.26
N ASP A 66 -4.64 3.87 -16.72
CA ASP A 66 -4.93 5.23 -16.26
C ASP A 66 -5.25 5.32 -14.74
N ALA A 67 -5.88 4.30 -14.14
CA ALA A 67 -6.11 4.28 -12.70
C ALA A 67 -4.80 4.04 -11.91
N VAL A 68 -3.93 3.17 -12.40
CA VAL A 68 -2.63 2.88 -11.75
C VAL A 68 -1.68 4.06 -11.91
N LEU A 69 -1.60 4.66 -13.11
CA LEU A 69 -0.80 5.85 -13.39
C LEU A 69 -1.16 6.99 -12.45
N ARG A 70 -2.43 7.40 -12.40
CA ARG A 70 -2.84 8.50 -11.50
C ARG A 70 -2.55 8.22 -10.03
N GLN A 71 -2.67 6.97 -9.60
CA GLN A 71 -2.33 6.59 -8.23
C GLN A 71 -0.82 6.73 -7.99
N PHE A 72 0.00 6.28 -8.93
CA PHE A 72 1.44 6.40 -8.88
C PHE A 72 1.91 7.86 -8.93
N GLU A 73 1.44 8.65 -9.89
CA GLU A 73 1.79 10.08 -10.04
C GLU A 73 1.48 10.83 -8.74
N ARG A 74 0.29 10.63 -8.16
CA ARG A 74 -0.11 11.26 -6.90
C ARG A 74 0.78 10.82 -5.73
N LEU A 75 1.10 9.52 -5.63
CA LEU A 75 2.04 9.01 -4.62
C LEU A 75 3.42 9.65 -4.81
N PHE A 76 3.93 9.66 -6.03
CA PHE A 76 5.27 10.13 -6.34
C PHE A 76 5.39 11.62 -6.04
N GLU A 77 4.41 12.44 -6.43
CA GLU A 77 4.38 13.86 -6.07
C GLU A 77 4.31 14.07 -4.55
N ALA A 78 3.56 13.24 -3.83
CA ALA A 78 3.51 13.31 -2.37
C ALA A 78 4.82 12.93 -1.67
N LEU A 79 5.66 12.14 -2.34
CA LEU A 79 6.97 11.68 -1.86
C LEU A 79 8.12 12.58 -2.31
N TYR A 80 7.97 13.28 -3.43
CA TYR A 80 9.09 13.85 -4.14
C TYR A 80 9.81 14.95 -3.32
N HIS A 81 11.13 14.85 -3.37
CA HIS A 81 12.08 15.81 -2.85
C HIS A 81 13.36 15.65 -3.67
N PRO A 82 13.99 16.74 -4.16
CA PRO A 82 15.16 16.66 -5.05
C PRO A 82 16.40 16.04 -4.37
N GLU A 83 16.49 16.10 -3.04
CA GLU A 83 17.63 15.51 -2.30
C GLU A 83 17.49 14.01 -2.00
N ASN A 84 16.31 13.42 -2.23
CA ASN A 84 16.08 11.99 -2.01
C ASN A 84 16.44 11.17 -3.27
N THR A 85 16.45 9.85 -3.14
CA THR A 85 16.67 8.91 -4.26
C THR A 85 15.44 8.04 -4.47
N TYR A 86 15.02 7.81 -5.72
CA TYR A 86 13.89 6.94 -6.04
C TYR A 86 14.33 5.84 -6.99
N VAL A 87 14.13 4.58 -6.59
CA VAL A 87 14.34 3.43 -7.46
C VAL A 87 13.01 2.75 -7.67
N ILE A 88 12.61 2.59 -8.93
CA ILE A 88 11.28 2.13 -9.32
C ILE A 88 11.40 0.83 -10.10
N HIS A 89 10.51 -0.11 -9.81
CA HIS A 89 10.31 -1.32 -10.59
C HIS A 89 8.84 -1.44 -10.97
N VAL A 90 8.58 -1.64 -12.26
CA VAL A 90 7.25 -1.96 -12.80
C VAL A 90 7.24 -3.44 -13.19
N ASP A 91 6.30 -4.21 -12.64
CA ASP A 91 6.17 -5.64 -12.96
C ASP A 91 5.83 -5.82 -14.44
N VAL A 92 6.60 -6.68 -15.13
CA VAL A 92 6.47 -6.96 -16.57
C VAL A 92 5.10 -7.55 -16.96
N LYS A 93 4.35 -8.08 -15.98
CA LYS A 93 2.98 -8.57 -16.20
C LYS A 93 1.96 -7.43 -16.32
N SER A 94 2.36 -6.20 -16.04
CA SER A 94 1.52 -5.02 -16.24
C SER A 94 1.33 -4.74 -17.74
N ASP A 95 0.33 -3.94 -18.09
CA ASP A 95 0.13 -3.54 -19.48
C ASP A 95 1.41 -2.82 -20.00
N PRO A 96 1.95 -3.18 -21.18
CA PRO A 96 3.13 -2.52 -21.73
C PRO A 96 2.98 -1.00 -21.82
N HIS A 97 1.75 -0.52 -22.09
CA HIS A 97 1.47 0.91 -22.13
C HIS A 97 1.67 1.57 -20.76
N LEU A 98 1.31 0.89 -19.66
CA LEU A 98 1.59 1.41 -18.31
C LEU A 98 3.10 1.60 -18.08
N ILE A 99 3.92 0.64 -18.53
CA ILE A 99 5.38 0.72 -18.39
C ILE A 99 5.91 1.92 -19.19
N GLU A 100 5.50 2.07 -20.45
CA GLU A 100 5.88 3.20 -21.31
C GLU A 100 5.46 4.55 -20.72
N GLU A 101 4.24 4.68 -20.21
CA GLU A 101 3.77 5.91 -19.58
C GLU A 101 4.55 6.25 -18.30
N MET A 102 4.86 5.24 -17.48
CA MET A 102 5.69 5.42 -16.30
C MET A 102 7.11 5.87 -16.66
N ASP A 103 7.69 5.30 -17.72
CA ASP A 103 9.00 5.71 -18.23
C ASP A 103 8.99 7.19 -18.59
N ARG A 104 8.03 7.62 -19.42
CA ARG A 104 7.88 9.02 -19.82
C ARG A 104 7.65 9.97 -18.65
N TYR A 105 6.93 9.52 -17.61
CA TYR A 105 6.71 10.30 -16.41
C TYR A 105 7.97 10.48 -15.57
N LEU A 106 8.72 9.40 -15.37
CA LEU A 106 9.90 9.41 -14.52
C LEU A 106 11.09 10.15 -15.18
N ASP A 107 11.13 10.23 -16.51
CA ASP A 107 12.14 10.99 -17.27
C ASP A 107 12.20 12.49 -16.91
N PHE A 108 11.15 13.06 -16.30
CA PHE A 108 11.17 14.43 -15.80
C PHE A 108 11.96 14.63 -14.50
N PHE A 109 12.34 13.56 -13.81
CA PHE A 109 12.91 13.59 -12.47
C PHE A 109 14.32 13.01 -12.45
N GLU A 110 15.32 13.88 -12.26
CA GLU A 110 16.75 13.50 -12.37
C GLU A 110 17.22 12.47 -11.33
N ASN A 111 16.57 12.41 -10.16
CA ASN A 111 16.92 11.52 -9.05
C ASN A 111 16.08 10.22 -9.05
N THR A 112 15.57 9.82 -10.22
CA THR A 112 14.86 8.57 -10.41
C THR A 112 15.68 7.56 -11.20
N HIS A 113 15.55 6.29 -10.82
CA HIS A 113 16.24 5.18 -11.46
C HIS A 113 15.26 4.02 -11.66
N GLN A 114 15.12 3.58 -12.90
CA GLN A 114 14.19 2.51 -13.23
C GLN A 114 14.93 1.18 -13.42
N LEU A 115 14.44 0.15 -12.75
CA LEU A 115 14.90 -1.22 -12.97
C LEU A 115 14.25 -1.80 -14.21
N HIS A 116 14.99 -2.66 -14.91
CA HIS A 116 14.41 -3.47 -15.97
C HIS A 116 13.20 -4.28 -15.47
N PRO A 117 12.05 -4.23 -16.19
CA PRO A 117 10.85 -4.99 -15.82
C PRO A 117 11.13 -6.49 -15.77
N VAL A 118 10.63 -7.12 -14.70
CA VAL A 118 10.66 -8.59 -14.53
C VAL A 118 9.37 -9.03 -13.86
N SER A 119 9.03 -10.31 -14.01
CA SER A 119 7.85 -10.91 -13.38
C SER A 119 8.12 -11.12 -11.89
N VAL A 120 7.32 -10.50 -11.03
CA VAL A 120 7.40 -10.70 -9.57
C VAL A 120 6.26 -11.61 -9.13
N SER A 121 6.59 -12.76 -8.59
CA SER A 121 5.60 -13.72 -8.11
C SER A 121 5.18 -13.41 -6.68
N TRP A 122 3.87 -13.28 -6.48
CA TRP A 122 3.33 -13.06 -5.15
C TRP A 122 3.70 -14.24 -4.24
N ALA A 123 4.21 -13.94 -3.05
CA ALA A 123 4.77 -14.89 -2.10
C ALA A 123 6.01 -15.67 -2.59
N GLY A 124 6.63 -15.27 -3.71
CA GLY A 124 7.84 -15.88 -4.26
C GLY A 124 9.12 -15.18 -3.86
N ILE A 125 10.27 -15.83 -4.11
CA ILE A 125 11.60 -15.25 -3.87
C ILE A 125 11.88 -14.01 -4.73
N THR A 126 11.20 -13.88 -5.86
CA THR A 126 11.31 -12.75 -6.79
C THR A 126 10.96 -11.41 -6.13
N VAL A 127 10.14 -11.39 -5.06
CA VAL A 127 9.90 -10.17 -4.26
C VAL A 127 11.17 -9.73 -3.52
N VAL A 128 11.87 -10.66 -2.86
CA VAL A 128 13.13 -10.37 -2.15
C VAL A 128 14.19 -9.96 -3.14
N GLU A 129 14.32 -10.69 -4.25
CA GLU A 129 15.31 -10.43 -5.27
C GLU A 129 15.12 -9.05 -5.90
N ARG A 130 13.89 -8.64 -6.19
CA ARG A 130 13.62 -7.27 -6.64
C ARG A 130 13.86 -6.22 -5.57
N THR A 131 13.50 -6.49 -4.32
CA THR A 131 13.77 -5.55 -3.21
C THR A 131 15.27 -5.33 -3.03
N LEU A 132 16.09 -6.38 -3.13
CA LEU A 132 17.54 -6.29 -3.11
C LEU A 132 18.11 -5.53 -4.32
N ALA A 133 17.53 -5.72 -5.51
CA ALA A 133 17.94 -4.95 -6.69
C ALA A 133 17.64 -3.44 -6.55
N LEU A 134 16.48 -3.09 -5.97
CA LEU A 134 16.13 -1.69 -5.65
C LEU A 134 17.15 -1.09 -4.67
N MET A 135 17.49 -1.82 -3.61
CA MET A 135 18.49 -1.44 -2.63
C MET A 135 19.89 -1.28 -3.24
N GLN A 136 20.30 -2.21 -4.11
CA GLN A 136 21.59 -2.18 -4.76
C GLN A 136 21.73 -0.91 -5.61
N VAL A 137 20.75 -0.61 -6.46
CA VAL A 137 20.77 0.61 -7.27
C VAL A 137 20.77 1.85 -6.39
N ALA A 138 19.97 1.89 -5.31
CA ALA A 138 20.02 3.01 -4.37
C ALA A 138 21.43 3.20 -3.78
N LEU A 139 22.11 2.13 -3.36
CA LEU A 139 23.48 2.19 -2.82
C LEU A 139 24.49 2.73 -3.85
N GLU A 140 24.33 2.35 -5.13
CA GLU A 140 25.22 2.71 -6.24
C GLU A 140 25.03 4.16 -6.73
N GLN A 141 23.78 4.66 -6.76
CA GLN A 141 23.44 5.95 -7.35
C GLN A 141 23.67 7.13 -6.41
N ASP A 142 23.39 6.97 -5.12
CA ASP A 142 23.62 8.01 -4.13
C ASP A 142 24.26 7.42 -2.86
N PRO A 143 25.50 7.78 -2.52
CA PRO A 143 26.15 7.32 -1.30
C PRO A 143 25.68 8.06 -0.03
N THR A 144 24.85 9.10 -0.16
CA THR A 144 24.57 10.07 0.91
C THR A 144 23.23 9.88 1.62
N TRP A 145 22.34 9.03 1.13
CA TRP A 145 21.10 8.71 1.86
C TRP A 145 21.37 7.89 3.11
N GLY A 146 20.57 8.12 4.16
CA GLY A 146 20.71 7.43 5.45
C GLY A 146 19.73 6.27 5.61
N TYR A 147 18.55 6.36 5.01
CA TYR A 147 17.49 5.35 5.16
C TYR A 147 16.92 4.90 3.81
N PHE A 148 16.66 3.59 3.69
CA PHE A 148 15.91 2.99 2.60
C PHE A 148 14.49 2.64 3.06
N VAL A 149 13.47 3.08 2.33
CA VAL A 149 12.07 2.77 2.60
C VAL A 149 11.52 1.91 1.47
N ASN A 150 11.05 0.70 1.81
CA ASN A 150 10.42 -0.22 0.86
C ASN A 150 8.90 0.00 0.82
N ILE A 151 8.39 0.44 -0.33
CA ILE A 151 6.96 0.72 -0.56
C ILE A 151 6.49 0.16 -1.90
N GLY A 152 5.17 0.06 -2.08
CA GLY A 152 4.53 -0.13 -3.37
C GLY A 152 3.58 1.01 -3.71
N HIS A 153 3.08 1.02 -4.95
CA HIS A 153 2.16 2.07 -5.43
C HIS A 153 0.82 2.18 -4.68
N GLU A 154 0.45 1.17 -3.87
CA GLU A 154 -0.74 1.18 -3.01
C GLU A 154 -0.44 1.70 -1.57
N ASP A 155 0.77 2.20 -1.31
CA ASP A 155 1.14 2.90 -0.08
C ASP A 155 0.97 4.42 -0.25
N TYR A 156 0.93 5.17 0.86
CA TYR A 156 0.88 6.64 0.79
C TYR A 156 1.52 7.31 2.02
N PRO A 157 2.22 8.45 1.87
CA PRO A 157 2.82 9.16 2.99
C PRO A 157 1.77 9.88 3.85
N ALA A 158 1.74 9.56 5.14
CA ALA A 158 0.99 10.30 6.15
C ALA A 158 1.73 11.53 6.69
N MET A 159 3.06 11.58 6.52
CA MET A 159 3.94 12.65 6.99
C MET A 159 4.69 13.29 5.81
N GLY A 160 5.10 14.56 5.92
CA GLY A 160 5.90 15.24 4.88
C GLY A 160 7.37 14.82 4.89
N GLN A 161 8.06 14.94 3.76
CA GLN A 161 9.47 14.52 3.60
C GLN A 161 10.42 15.17 4.59
N GLY A 162 10.38 16.50 4.72
CA GLY A 162 11.20 17.23 5.71
C GLY A 162 10.92 16.79 7.15
N GLN A 163 9.65 16.50 7.48
CA GLN A 163 9.28 15.99 8.81
C GLN A 163 9.82 14.58 9.05
N MET A 164 9.73 13.68 8.06
CA MET A 164 10.27 12.32 8.14
C MET A 164 11.79 12.36 8.33
N SER A 165 12.49 13.13 7.49
CA SER A 165 13.94 13.30 7.54
C SER A 165 14.39 13.84 8.90
N ALA A 166 13.80 14.95 9.36
CA ALA A 166 14.14 15.53 10.66
C ALA A 166 13.83 14.57 11.82
N TRP A 167 12.75 13.78 11.73
CA TRP A 167 12.42 12.78 12.75
C TRP A 167 13.46 11.65 12.80
N LEU A 168 13.87 11.12 11.64
CA LEU A 168 14.89 10.08 11.55
C LEU A 168 16.22 10.54 12.14
N GLY A 169 16.66 11.75 11.78
CA GLY A 169 17.90 12.33 12.31
C GLY A 169 17.87 12.53 13.83
N ARG A 170 16.76 13.06 14.38
CA ARG A 170 16.60 13.17 15.83
C ARG A 170 16.57 11.81 16.52
N HIS A 171 15.87 10.84 15.95
CA HIS A 171 15.73 9.52 16.56
C HIS A 171 17.08 8.79 16.64
N GLU A 172 17.92 8.92 15.61
CA GLU A 172 19.29 8.41 15.62
C GLU A 172 20.12 9.03 16.76
N VAL A 173 20.02 10.35 16.97
CA VAL A 173 20.69 11.05 18.08
C VAL A 173 20.17 10.58 19.44
N GLU A 174 18.85 10.40 19.60
CA GLU A 174 18.22 9.97 20.85
C GLU A 174 18.60 8.53 21.23
N THR A 175 18.73 7.65 20.24
CA THR A 175 19.07 6.23 20.44
C THR A 175 20.58 5.97 20.46
N GLY A 176 21.40 6.96 20.08
CA GLY A 176 22.85 6.88 20.10
C GLY A 176 23.44 6.18 18.87
N GLY A 177 22.70 6.06 17.78
CA GLY A 177 23.15 5.41 16.56
C GLY A 177 22.02 5.01 15.61
N PRO A 178 22.36 4.36 14.48
CA PRO A 178 21.40 3.99 13.46
C PRO A 178 20.34 3.02 13.97
N VAL A 179 19.11 3.17 13.46
CA VAL A 179 17.96 2.33 13.85
C VAL A 179 17.34 1.68 12.61
N ASN A 180 17.02 0.39 12.70
CA ASN A 180 16.28 -0.33 11.67
C ASN A 180 14.84 -0.54 12.14
N PHE A 181 13.90 0.14 11.47
CA PHE A 181 12.47 -0.02 11.71
C PHE A 181 11.96 -1.26 10.99
N ILE A 182 12.03 -2.37 11.72
CA ILE A 182 11.60 -3.69 11.27
C ILE A 182 11.06 -4.47 12.47
N LYS A 183 10.14 -5.41 12.22
CA LYS A 183 9.67 -6.33 13.26
C LYS A 183 10.60 -7.53 13.38
N CYS A 184 10.73 -8.10 14.57
CA CYS A 184 11.54 -9.30 14.81
C CYS A 184 10.70 -10.40 15.45
N TRP A 185 9.51 -10.67 14.91
CA TRP A 185 8.67 -11.73 15.45
C TRP A 185 9.31 -13.08 15.19
N ASP A 186 9.29 -13.98 16.17
CA ASP A 186 9.71 -15.36 15.94
C ASP A 186 8.84 -15.98 14.84
N ILE A 187 9.46 -16.72 13.91
CA ILE A 187 8.67 -17.46 12.92
C ILE A 187 7.84 -18.56 13.59
N LEU A 188 8.30 -19.08 14.73
CA LEU A 188 7.62 -20.10 15.49
C LEU A 188 6.39 -19.52 16.20
N GLY A 189 5.23 -20.15 15.98
CA GLY A 189 4.05 -19.95 16.82
C GLY A 189 2.98 -19.04 16.25
N HIS A 190 2.84 -17.81 16.77
CA HIS A 190 1.65 -17.00 16.52
C HIS A 190 1.80 -16.07 15.30
N ASP A 191 0.74 -15.84 14.54
CA ASP A 191 0.63 -14.86 13.46
C ASP A 191 0.75 -13.40 13.97
N PHE A 192 0.64 -12.45 13.05
CA PHE A 192 0.69 -11.01 13.35
C PHE A 192 -0.37 -10.53 14.38
N PHE A 193 -1.40 -11.33 14.64
CA PHE A 193 -2.51 -11.05 15.55
C PHE A 193 -2.48 -11.89 16.83
N GLY A 194 -1.39 -12.62 17.07
CA GLY A 194 -1.28 -13.49 18.25
C GLY A 194 -2.10 -14.78 18.14
N GLN A 195 -2.49 -15.23 16.95
CA GLN A 195 -3.16 -16.51 16.72
C GLN A 195 -2.15 -17.60 16.36
N TRP A 196 -2.22 -18.77 16.97
CA TRP A 196 -1.29 -19.85 16.64
C TRP A 196 -1.46 -20.28 15.18
N GLU A 197 -0.45 -20.02 14.35
CA GLU A 197 -0.42 -20.38 12.94
C GLU A 197 0.98 -20.93 12.64
N HIS A 198 1.06 -22.16 12.13
CA HIS A 198 2.32 -22.86 11.82
C HIS A 198 3.15 -22.17 10.72
N HIS A 199 3.64 -20.96 10.98
CA HIS A 199 4.36 -20.08 10.06
C HIS A 199 5.75 -20.62 9.77
N GLU A 200 6.30 -21.48 10.62
CA GLU A 200 7.49 -22.27 10.34
C GLU A 200 7.37 -23.05 9.02
N ARG A 201 6.14 -23.44 8.63
CA ARG A 201 5.91 -24.14 7.37
C ARG A 201 6.34 -23.33 6.14
N ARG A 202 6.45 -22.00 6.25
CA ARG A 202 6.93 -21.13 5.16
C ARG A 202 8.41 -21.33 4.84
N VAL A 203 9.21 -21.82 5.79
CA VAL A 203 10.63 -22.17 5.61
C VAL A 203 10.88 -23.67 5.60
N GLU A 204 9.90 -24.49 6.00
CA GLU A 204 10.00 -25.96 5.97
C GLU A 204 9.45 -26.54 4.67
N VAL A 205 8.27 -26.11 4.20
CA VAL A 205 7.68 -26.61 2.95
C VAL A 205 8.45 -26.02 1.77
N VAL A 206 8.75 -26.88 0.78
CA VAL A 206 9.36 -26.44 -0.47
C VAL A 206 8.26 -25.80 -1.32
N THR A 207 8.39 -24.49 -1.53
CA THR A 207 7.53 -23.68 -2.39
C THR A 207 8.26 -23.34 -3.69
N ILE A 208 7.59 -23.46 -4.82
CA ILE A 208 8.16 -23.20 -6.15
C ILE A 208 7.49 -21.97 -6.75
N ASP A 209 8.30 -21.03 -7.25
CA ASP A 209 7.85 -19.92 -8.10
C ASP A 209 7.45 -20.47 -9.47
N ASN A 210 6.22 -20.19 -9.91
CA ASN A 210 5.72 -20.69 -11.19
C ASN A 210 6.13 -19.81 -12.39
N PHE A 211 6.91 -18.75 -12.16
CA PHE A 211 7.40 -17.77 -13.12
C PHE A 211 6.33 -16.97 -13.87
N VAL A 212 5.05 -17.23 -13.60
CA VAL A 212 3.89 -16.51 -14.17
C VAL A 212 3.16 -15.68 -13.10
N GLY A 213 3.84 -15.37 -12.01
CA GLY A 213 3.37 -14.42 -11.00
C GLY A 213 2.79 -15.04 -9.73
N GLY A 214 2.91 -16.35 -9.53
CA GLY A 214 2.45 -17.03 -8.33
C GLY A 214 3.40 -18.13 -7.85
N THR A 215 3.02 -18.76 -6.75
CA THR A 215 3.79 -19.85 -6.13
C THR A 215 2.93 -21.06 -5.83
N GLU A 216 3.53 -22.23 -5.83
CA GLU A 216 2.88 -23.50 -5.45
C GLU A 216 3.66 -24.19 -4.32
N ASP A 217 2.93 -24.63 -3.29
CA ASP A 217 3.49 -25.44 -2.22
C ASP A 217 3.56 -26.91 -2.67
N THR A 218 4.73 -27.53 -2.53
CA THR A 218 4.91 -28.95 -2.88
C THR A 218 4.61 -29.86 -1.68
N SER A 219 4.59 -31.18 -1.93
CA SER A 219 4.53 -32.19 -0.86
C SER A 219 5.87 -32.40 -0.13
N TYR A 220 6.96 -31.78 -0.60
CA TYR A 220 8.29 -31.94 -0.01
C TYR A 220 8.50 -30.95 1.14
N THR A 221 9.14 -31.43 2.20
CA THR A 221 9.52 -30.63 3.37
C THR A 221 11.02 -30.76 3.62
N ARG A 222 11.65 -29.65 4.00
CA ARG A 222 13.04 -29.58 4.42
C ARG A 222 13.13 -30.00 5.90
N PRO A 223 14.06 -30.88 6.28
CA PRO A 223 14.28 -31.21 7.68
C PRO A 223 14.68 -29.96 8.48
N ARG A 224 14.09 -29.75 9.66
CA ARG A 224 14.45 -28.65 10.57
C ARG A 224 15.94 -28.59 10.92
N ASP A 225 16.61 -29.74 10.91
CA ASP A 225 18.03 -29.85 11.25
C ASP A 225 18.96 -29.26 10.16
N ASP A 226 18.45 -29.01 8.94
CA ASP A 226 19.20 -28.39 7.83
C ASP A 226 19.28 -26.85 7.93
N LEU A 227 18.62 -26.25 8.92
CA LEU A 227 18.56 -24.79 9.11
C LEU A 227 19.87 -24.17 9.65
N ARG A 228 20.97 -24.93 9.72
CA ARG A 228 22.31 -24.52 10.23
C ARG A 228 22.29 -23.81 11.60
N GLY A 229 21.25 -24.01 12.42
CA GLY A 229 21.05 -23.31 13.68
C GLY A 229 20.61 -21.84 13.56
N ILE A 230 20.24 -21.37 12.36
CA ILE A 230 19.70 -20.04 12.15
C ILE A 230 18.27 -20.00 12.68
N LYS A 231 18.02 -19.05 13.57
CA LYS A 231 16.66 -18.70 14.01
C LYS A 231 16.04 -17.75 13.00
N PHE A 232 14.85 -18.08 12.51
CA PHE A 232 14.13 -17.25 11.56
C PHE A 232 13.18 -16.29 12.27
N TYR A 233 13.08 -15.11 11.69
CA TYR A 233 12.21 -14.05 12.16
C TYR A 233 11.30 -13.60 11.02
N LYS A 234 10.18 -12.98 11.37
CA LYS A 234 9.23 -12.39 10.42
C LYS A 234 8.89 -10.95 10.75
N SER A 235 8.57 -10.22 9.70
CA SER A 235 8.15 -8.83 9.69
C SER A 235 7.05 -8.60 8.65
N LEU A 236 6.64 -7.36 8.49
CA LEU A 236 5.92 -6.92 7.30
C LEU A 236 6.91 -6.70 6.15
N GLN A 237 6.42 -6.77 4.91
CA GLN A 237 7.18 -6.48 3.70
C GLN A 237 7.69 -5.03 3.68
N GLN A 238 6.88 -4.09 4.16
CA GLN A 238 7.25 -2.68 4.27
C GLN A 238 8.17 -2.46 5.48
N THR A 239 9.31 -1.83 5.25
CA THR A 239 10.34 -1.55 6.27
C THR A 239 11.02 -0.20 6.00
N THR A 240 11.58 0.40 7.04
CA THR A 240 12.47 1.56 6.94
C THR A 240 13.81 1.19 7.57
N LEU A 241 14.84 1.05 6.73
CA LEU A 241 16.11 0.41 7.09
C LEU A 241 17.26 1.39 6.95
N HIS A 242 18.19 1.37 7.90
CA HIS A 242 19.39 2.20 7.84
C HIS A 242 20.34 1.69 6.74
N ARG A 243 21.06 2.61 6.08
CA ARG A 243 21.98 2.32 4.97
C ARG A 243 22.96 1.19 5.28
N ASP A 244 23.56 1.18 6.46
CA ASP A 244 24.55 0.17 6.84
C ASP A 244 23.97 -1.26 6.83
N PHE A 245 22.72 -1.41 7.26
CA PHE A 245 22.06 -2.71 7.16
C PHE A 245 21.69 -3.05 5.72
N VAL A 246 21.28 -2.06 4.93
CA VAL A 246 20.99 -2.26 3.49
C VAL A 246 22.24 -2.74 2.75
N ASP A 247 23.40 -2.13 3.00
CA ASP A 247 24.68 -2.59 2.46
C ASP A 247 24.98 -4.05 2.84
N TYR A 248 24.80 -4.39 4.12
CA TYR A 248 24.98 -5.77 4.59
C TYR A 248 23.96 -6.75 3.97
N ALA A 249 22.71 -6.32 3.79
CA ALA A 249 21.68 -7.14 3.16
C ALA A 249 22.00 -7.42 1.68
N VAL A 250 22.57 -6.45 0.96
CA VAL A 250 22.95 -6.63 -0.45
C VAL A 250 24.25 -7.42 -0.59
N TYR A 251 25.28 -7.09 0.20
CA TYR A 251 26.65 -7.57 -0.02
C TYR A 251 27.17 -8.58 1.02
N GLY A 252 26.46 -8.80 2.11
CA GLY A 252 26.86 -9.69 3.20
C GLY A 252 26.86 -11.18 2.79
N ILE A 253 27.88 -11.92 3.23
CA ILE A 253 28.00 -13.36 2.91
C ILE A 253 26.87 -14.19 3.52
N GLU A 254 26.47 -13.91 4.76
CA GLU A 254 25.36 -14.61 5.41
C GLU A 254 24.02 -14.23 4.78
N SER A 255 23.86 -12.98 4.34
CA SER A 255 22.70 -12.54 3.55
C SER A 255 22.54 -13.38 2.28
N ARG A 256 23.60 -13.55 1.49
CA ARG A 256 23.58 -14.40 0.28
C ARG A 256 23.25 -15.86 0.58
N ARG A 257 23.78 -16.41 1.68
CA ARG A 257 23.49 -17.79 2.11
C ARG A 257 22.02 -17.96 2.48
N ILE A 258 21.45 -17.00 3.21
CA ILE A 258 20.03 -16.99 3.56
C ILE A 258 19.17 -16.81 2.30
N LEU A 259 19.58 -15.97 1.35
CA LEU A 259 18.87 -15.79 0.08
C LEU A 259 18.75 -17.11 -0.69
N LEU A 260 19.87 -17.85 -0.82
CA LEU A 260 19.89 -19.16 -1.46
C LEU A 260 18.97 -20.16 -0.75
N PHE A 261 18.96 -20.16 0.59
CA PHE A 261 18.02 -20.97 1.36
C PHE A 261 16.57 -20.57 1.10
N MET A 262 16.30 -19.28 0.95
CA MET A 262 14.95 -18.75 0.78
C MET A 262 14.37 -18.94 -0.63
N ALA A 263 15.17 -19.38 -1.60
CA ALA A 263 14.74 -19.63 -2.97
C ALA A 263 13.49 -20.53 -3.10
N ASN A 264 13.30 -21.46 -2.15
CA ASN A 264 12.12 -22.33 -2.10
C ASN A 264 11.26 -22.13 -0.86
N SER A 265 11.20 -20.91 -0.33
CA SER A 265 10.38 -20.55 0.83
C SER A 265 9.16 -19.73 0.41
N LYS A 266 8.13 -19.73 1.24
CA LYS A 266 6.88 -19.01 0.99
C LYS A 266 6.87 -17.62 1.62
N ALA A 267 6.55 -16.62 0.80
CA ALA A 267 6.60 -15.21 1.13
C ALA A 267 7.89 -14.83 1.90
N PRO A 268 9.06 -15.12 1.31
CA PRO A 268 10.35 -14.88 1.96
C PRO A 268 10.62 -13.38 2.17
N ASP A 269 9.91 -12.48 1.49
CA ASP A 269 9.97 -11.03 1.68
C ASP A 269 9.66 -10.56 3.10
N GLU A 270 8.79 -11.28 3.79
CA GLU A 270 8.47 -11.02 5.20
C GLU A 270 9.45 -11.71 6.17
N ILE A 271 10.40 -12.54 5.71
CA ILE A 271 11.27 -13.38 6.55
C ILE A 271 12.74 -13.01 6.37
N PHE A 272 13.14 -12.66 5.15
CA PHE A 272 14.53 -12.44 4.75
C PHE A 272 15.21 -11.34 5.57
N PHE A 273 14.73 -10.10 5.45
CA PHE A 273 15.33 -8.94 6.12
C PHE A 273 15.39 -9.07 7.65
N PRO A 274 14.30 -9.44 8.36
CA PRO A 274 14.40 -9.59 9.82
C PRO A 274 15.32 -10.74 10.22
N THR A 275 15.41 -11.82 9.44
CA THR A 275 16.35 -12.90 9.71
C THR A 275 17.80 -12.48 9.49
N VAL A 276 18.11 -11.81 8.36
CA VAL A 276 19.46 -11.34 8.04
C VAL A 276 19.95 -10.35 9.09
N LEU A 277 19.11 -9.40 9.52
CA LEU A 277 19.45 -8.41 10.55
C LEU A 277 19.87 -9.08 11.87
N GLN A 278 19.23 -10.19 12.23
CA GLN A 278 19.45 -10.92 13.47
C GLN A 278 20.65 -11.88 13.42
N THR A 279 21.34 -12.01 12.28
CA THR A 279 22.55 -12.86 12.16
C THR A 279 23.78 -12.25 12.82
N ARG A 280 23.77 -10.94 13.09
CA ARG A 280 24.89 -10.17 13.64
C ARG A 280 24.44 -9.41 14.88
N PRO A 281 25.06 -9.61 16.06
CA PRO A 281 24.66 -8.91 17.28
C PRO A 281 24.67 -7.38 17.15
N ASP A 282 25.69 -6.84 16.49
CA ASP A 282 25.84 -5.39 16.31
C ASP A 282 24.75 -4.77 15.41
N LEU A 283 24.22 -5.53 14.45
CA LEU A 283 23.09 -5.10 13.64
C LEU A 283 21.75 -5.39 14.34
N ALA A 284 21.64 -6.51 15.04
CA ALA A 284 20.45 -6.90 15.77
C ALA A 284 20.06 -5.87 16.84
N GLU A 285 21.04 -5.26 17.51
CA GLU A 285 20.84 -4.20 18.50
C GLU A 285 20.24 -2.92 17.91
N THR A 286 20.38 -2.70 16.59
CA THR A 286 19.78 -1.54 15.91
C THR A 286 18.30 -1.73 15.55
N ALA A 287 17.77 -2.95 15.68
CA ALA A 287 16.39 -3.26 15.29
C ALA A 287 15.39 -2.76 16.34
N THR A 288 14.34 -2.06 15.91
CA THR A 288 13.21 -1.74 16.82
C THR A 288 12.45 -2.99 17.27
N CYS A 289 12.40 -4.00 16.39
CA CYS A 289 11.70 -5.26 16.56
C CYS A 289 10.18 -5.17 16.75
N ASP A 290 9.62 -3.97 16.82
CA ASP A 290 8.20 -3.72 17.05
C ASP A 290 7.63 -2.63 16.14
N ASP A 291 8.38 -2.12 15.17
CA ASP A 291 7.88 -1.05 14.31
C ASP A 291 8.54 -0.96 12.94
N THR A 292 7.73 -0.84 11.89
CA THR A 292 8.19 -0.61 10.50
C THR A 292 7.94 0.81 9.98
N ARG A 293 7.40 1.70 10.81
CA ARG A 293 6.92 3.05 10.43
C ARG A 293 5.79 3.05 9.38
N HIS A 294 5.14 1.91 9.18
CA HIS A 294 3.96 1.77 8.32
C HIS A 294 2.71 1.46 9.14
N PHE A 295 1.61 2.16 8.83
CA PHE A 295 0.29 1.87 9.35
C PHE A 295 -0.46 0.97 8.37
N SER A 296 -1.04 -0.12 8.88
CA SER A 296 -1.96 -0.94 8.12
C SER A 296 -3.12 -1.33 9.01
N HIS A 297 -4.34 -1.17 8.51
CA HIS A 297 -5.53 -1.60 9.23
C HIS A 297 -5.89 -3.04 8.84
N TRP A 298 -5.96 -3.91 9.84
CA TRP A 298 -6.24 -5.32 9.67
C TRP A 298 -7.44 -5.71 10.52
N ILE A 299 -8.39 -6.46 9.96
CA ILE A 299 -9.53 -7.02 10.71
C ILE A 299 -9.48 -8.55 10.64
N ARG A 300 -9.37 -9.24 11.79
CA ARG A 300 -9.66 -10.69 11.86
C ARG A 300 -10.24 -11.10 13.21
N PRO A 301 -11.29 -11.94 13.22
CA PRO A 301 -11.10 -13.40 13.02
C PRO A 301 -11.96 -14.01 11.90
N GLY A 302 -11.37 -14.89 11.06
CA GLY A 302 -11.99 -15.56 9.89
C GLY A 302 -11.71 -14.94 8.50
N GLY A 303 -11.08 -13.76 8.43
CA GLY A 303 -10.93 -12.90 7.23
C GLY A 303 -9.68 -13.08 6.34
N SER A 304 -9.47 -12.07 5.47
CA SER A 304 -8.45 -11.94 4.41
C SER A 304 -7.00 -11.87 4.91
N TRP A 305 -6.04 -12.35 4.11
CA TRP A 305 -4.58 -12.22 4.33
C TRP A 305 -4.01 -10.86 3.87
N HIS A 306 -4.88 -9.88 3.63
CA HIS A 306 -4.50 -8.56 3.15
C HIS A 306 -5.10 -7.50 4.07
N PRO A 307 -4.37 -6.41 4.33
CA PRO A 307 -4.90 -5.27 5.05
C PRO A 307 -6.05 -4.64 4.26
N GLU A 308 -6.92 -3.93 4.96
CA GLU A 308 -8.03 -3.23 4.34
C GLU A 308 -7.56 -2.03 3.52
N TYR A 309 -8.36 -1.69 2.51
CA TYR A 309 -8.19 -0.43 1.82
C TYR A 309 -8.70 0.71 2.71
N LEU A 310 -7.83 1.68 2.97
CA LEU A 310 -8.08 2.79 3.86
C LEU A 310 -8.96 3.83 3.17
N ARG A 311 -9.81 4.44 3.97
CA ARG A 311 -10.84 5.40 3.56
C ARG A 311 -10.82 6.57 4.54
N ILE A 312 -11.56 7.63 4.24
CA ILE A 312 -11.58 8.86 5.05
C ILE A 312 -11.93 8.60 6.53
N GLU A 313 -12.73 7.58 6.83
CA GLU A 313 -13.11 7.19 8.20
C GLU A 313 -11.88 6.73 9.02
N HIS A 314 -10.82 6.29 8.35
CA HIS A 314 -9.58 5.85 8.97
C HIS A 314 -8.62 7.02 9.26
N LEU A 315 -8.92 8.26 8.85
CA LEU A 315 -8.02 9.41 9.01
C LEU A 315 -7.52 9.56 10.44
N LYS A 316 -8.42 9.46 11.43
CA LYS A 316 -8.01 9.57 12.84
C LYS A 316 -7.04 8.45 13.24
N LEU A 317 -7.28 7.21 12.82
CA LEU A 317 -6.39 6.09 13.12
C LEU A 317 -5.01 6.26 12.47
N VAL A 318 -4.98 6.76 11.24
CA VAL A 318 -3.74 7.08 10.51
C VAL A 318 -2.95 8.14 11.27
N LEU A 319 -3.58 9.24 11.67
CA LEU A 319 -2.91 10.33 12.39
C LEU A 319 -2.44 9.89 13.79
N ASP A 320 -3.31 9.20 14.55
CA ASP A 320 -2.98 8.71 15.89
C ASP A 320 -1.84 7.67 15.87
N SER A 321 -1.64 6.98 14.74
CA SER A 321 -0.58 5.96 14.61
C SER A 321 0.84 6.54 14.64
N GLY A 322 1.00 7.83 14.30
CA GLY A 322 2.29 8.49 14.18
C GLY A 322 3.24 7.86 13.14
N LYS A 323 2.71 7.03 12.22
CA LYS A 323 3.49 6.34 11.19
C LYS A 323 3.79 7.26 10.01
N PHE A 324 4.84 6.94 9.27
CA PHE A 324 5.24 7.69 8.09
C PHE A 324 4.36 7.39 6.89
N PHE A 325 3.96 6.13 6.77
CA PHE A 325 3.22 5.60 5.64
C PHE A 325 1.96 4.91 6.09
N LEU A 326 0.98 4.84 5.21
CA LEU A 326 -0.22 4.04 5.36
C LEU A 326 -0.39 3.08 4.19
N ARG A 327 -1.05 1.96 4.48
CA ARG A 327 -1.33 0.87 3.55
C ARG A 327 -2.67 0.20 3.87
N LYS A 328 -3.56 -0.11 2.93
CA LYS A 328 -3.48 0.06 1.45
C LYS A 328 -4.39 1.18 0.97
N THR A 329 -4.05 1.78 -0.16
CA THR A 329 -4.87 2.80 -0.83
C THR A 329 -5.24 2.36 -2.24
N ASP A 330 -6.31 2.94 -2.77
CA ASP A 330 -6.80 2.78 -4.12
C ASP A 330 -7.69 3.98 -4.51
N GLY A 331 -8.38 3.90 -5.66
CA GLY A 331 -9.22 4.99 -6.16
C GLY A 331 -10.28 5.52 -5.18
N ASP A 332 -10.85 4.65 -4.35
CA ASP A 332 -11.86 5.06 -3.34
C ASP A 332 -11.21 5.68 -2.08
N SER A 333 -9.88 5.73 -2.02
CA SER A 333 -9.15 6.37 -0.92
C SER A 333 -9.03 7.89 -1.12
N ALA A 334 -9.53 8.44 -2.23
CA ALA A 334 -9.32 9.83 -2.64
C ALA A 334 -9.57 10.85 -1.51
N GLY A 335 -10.66 10.71 -0.75
CA GLY A 335 -10.94 11.59 0.39
C GLY A 335 -9.88 11.58 1.48
N LEU A 336 -9.39 10.39 1.84
CA LEU A 336 -8.30 10.24 2.81
C LEU A 336 -7.02 10.89 2.28
N LEU A 337 -6.68 10.64 1.02
CA LEU A 337 -5.49 11.20 0.40
C LEU A 337 -5.57 12.73 0.32
N ASP A 338 -6.74 13.29 -0.05
CA ASP A 338 -6.98 14.73 -0.14
C ASP A 338 -6.75 15.40 1.22
N ALA A 339 -7.24 14.77 2.30
CA ALA A 339 -7.04 15.25 3.66
C ALA A 339 -5.56 15.22 4.06
N LEU A 340 -4.83 14.15 3.75
CA LEU A 340 -3.40 14.03 4.05
C LEU A 340 -2.57 15.05 3.26
N ASP A 341 -2.88 15.27 1.99
CA ASP A 341 -2.22 16.27 1.14
C ASP A 341 -2.40 17.67 1.71
N ALA A 342 -3.62 18.00 2.16
CA ALA A 342 -3.91 19.27 2.81
C ALA A 342 -3.14 19.44 4.14
N LEU A 343 -3.03 18.39 4.97
CA LEU A 343 -2.23 18.42 6.20
C LEU A 343 -0.75 18.64 5.92
N ARG A 344 -0.18 17.90 4.96
CA ARG A 344 1.24 18.04 4.58
C ARG A 344 1.52 19.43 3.97
N GLY A 345 0.54 20.02 3.29
CA GLY A 345 0.58 21.41 2.82
C GLY A 345 0.37 22.48 3.92
N GLY A 346 0.33 22.09 5.20
CA GLY A 346 0.27 23.02 6.34
C GLY A 346 -1.14 23.48 6.74
N ARG A 347 -2.21 22.90 6.17
CA ARG A 347 -3.57 23.20 6.64
C ARG A 347 -3.83 22.55 8.00
N ALA A 348 -4.45 23.29 8.91
CA ALA A 348 -4.78 22.76 10.24
C ALA A 348 -5.88 21.70 10.15
N LEU A 349 -5.80 20.65 10.97
CA LEU A 349 -6.79 19.57 11.04
C LEU A 349 -8.22 20.10 11.28
N GLU A 350 -8.35 21.18 12.06
CA GLU A 350 -9.63 21.86 12.34
C GLU A 350 -10.30 22.43 11.09
N THR A 351 -9.51 22.80 10.08
CA THR A 351 -9.97 23.31 8.78
C THR A 351 -10.34 22.18 7.81
N LEU A 352 -10.00 20.93 8.13
CA LEU A 352 -10.36 19.76 7.33
C LEU A 352 -11.75 19.23 7.64
N GLY A 353 -12.40 19.70 8.70
CA GLY A 353 -13.79 19.33 9.00
C GLY A 353 -14.66 19.43 7.76
N ASP A 354 -14.61 20.56 7.05
CA ASP A 354 -15.42 20.77 5.83
C ASP A 354 -15.07 19.80 4.69
N LEU A 355 -13.78 19.51 4.46
CA LEU A 355 -13.32 18.57 3.41
C LEU A 355 -13.68 17.11 3.73
N VAL A 356 -13.50 16.72 4.98
CA VAL A 356 -13.85 15.38 5.48
C VAL A 356 -15.37 15.18 5.39
N TYR A 357 -16.16 16.17 5.79
CA TYR A 357 -17.62 16.10 5.71
C TYR A 357 -18.14 16.12 4.27
N GLU A 358 -17.61 16.98 3.39
CA GLU A 358 -17.98 17.03 1.98
C GLU A 358 -17.67 15.71 1.27
N ARG A 359 -16.50 15.09 1.52
CA ARG A 359 -16.12 13.84 0.85
C ARG A 359 -16.86 12.62 1.38
N VAL A 360 -16.99 12.47 2.71
CA VAL A 360 -17.84 11.43 3.32
C VAL A 360 -19.26 11.52 2.77
N TRP A 361 -19.76 12.73 2.56
CA TRP A 361 -21.06 12.97 1.94
C TRP A 361 -21.09 12.58 0.45
N GLU A 362 -20.08 12.95 -0.35
CA GLU A 362 -20.00 12.56 -1.76
C GLU A 362 -19.97 11.04 -1.95
N ASP A 363 -19.20 10.34 -1.12
CA ASP A 363 -19.07 8.89 -1.18
C ASP A 363 -20.37 8.20 -0.73
N ALA A 364 -20.97 8.64 0.37
CA ALA A 364 -22.28 8.15 0.81
C ALA A 364 -23.39 8.42 -0.22
N ARG A 365 -23.32 9.54 -0.94
CA ARG A 365 -24.26 9.91 -2.01
C ARG A 365 -24.10 9.01 -3.24
N LYS A 366 -22.86 8.70 -3.64
CA LYS A 366 -22.56 7.78 -4.74
C LYS A 366 -23.02 6.35 -4.41
N GLU A 367 -22.75 5.88 -3.20
CA GLU A 367 -23.23 4.56 -2.73
C GLU A 367 -24.77 4.46 -2.74
N ALA A 368 -25.47 5.58 -2.51
CA ALA A 368 -26.92 5.64 -2.50
C ALA A 368 -27.57 5.88 -3.89
N GLY A 369 -26.77 6.05 -4.96
CA GLY A 369 -27.28 6.26 -6.32
C GLY A 369 -27.95 7.63 -6.56
N ILE A 370 -27.62 8.65 -5.76
CA ILE A 370 -28.25 9.97 -5.84
C ILE A 370 -27.42 10.90 -6.74
N HIS A 371 -27.93 11.23 -7.93
CA HIS A 371 -27.24 12.10 -8.90
C HIS A 371 -27.54 13.61 -8.68
N ALA A 372 -26.71 14.48 -9.24
CA ALA A 372 -26.75 15.93 -9.06
C ALA A 372 -27.90 16.60 -9.83
N ASP A 373 -28.96 16.98 -9.11
CA ASP A 373 -30.09 17.83 -9.52
C ASP A 373 -30.23 18.99 -8.50
N GLN A 374 -31.02 20.02 -8.81
CA GLN A 374 -31.39 21.23 -8.05
C GLN A 374 -31.51 21.07 -6.52
N ASP A 375 -31.91 19.89 -6.01
CA ASP A 375 -31.86 19.54 -4.58
C ASP A 375 -30.45 19.67 -3.96
N ALA A 376 -29.39 19.54 -4.75
CA ALA A 376 -28.01 19.73 -4.35
C ALA A 376 -27.68 21.19 -4.00
N LEU A 377 -28.32 22.17 -4.65
CA LEU A 377 -28.08 23.60 -4.39
C LEU A 377 -28.77 24.05 -3.10
N ASP A 378 -29.99 23.56 -2.84
CA ASP A 378 -30.72 23.85 -1.61
C ASP A 378 -30.04 23.21 -0.38
N MET A 379 -29.35 22.10 -0.58
CA MET A 379 -28.62 21.38 0.47
C MET A 379 -27.19 21.90 0.69
N VAL A 380 -26.51 22.44 -0.35
CA VAL A 380 -25.30 23.26 -0.17
C VAL A 380 -25.63 24.52 0.65
N ALA A 381 -26.76 25.17 0.35
CA ALA A 381 -27.25 26.27 1.18
C ALA A 381 -27.65 25.83 2.60
N ALA A 382 -28.06 24.58 2.79
CA ALA A 382 -28.30 24.00 4.12
C ALA A 382 -26.98 23.68 4.85
N LEU A 383 -25.95 23.24 4.14
CA LEU A 383 -24.60 23.01 4.68
C LEU A 383 -23.94 24.34 5.06
N ASP A 384 -24.11 25.40 4.27
CA ASP A 384 -23.65 26.76 4.59
C ASP A 384 -24.39 27.37 5.78
N ARG A 385 -25.68 27.06 5.95
CA ARG A 385 -26.43 27.39 7.18
C ARG A 385 -25.97 26.57 8.38
N TRP A 386 -25.68 25.28 8.20
CA TRP A 386 -25.15 24.39 9.23
C TRP A 386 -23.73 24.80 9.69
N ARG A 387 -22.87 25.25 8.77
CA ARG A 387 -21.54 25.83 9.04
C ARG A 387 -21.61 27.04 9.99
N ALA A 388 -22.72 27.79 9.97
CA ALA A 388 -22.90 28.99 10.78
C ALA A 388 -23.40 28.73 12.22
N GLU A 389 -23.88 27.52 12.56
CA GLU A 389 -24.69 27.29 13.77
C GLU A 389 -24.21 26.13 14.69
N ARG A 390 -22.92 25.75 14.67
CA ARG A 390 -22.39 24.57 15.40
C ARG A 390 -22.83 24.46 16.87
N ASP A 391 -23.42 23.32 17.26
CA ASP A 391 -23.53 22.83 18.65
C ASP A 391 -23.27 21.31 18.81
N GLU A 392 -23.09 20.86 20.06
CA GLU A 392 -22.77 19.46 20.45
C GLU A 392 -23.81 18.42 20.02
N HIS A 393 -25.06 18.82 19.75
CA HIS A 393 -26.14 17.94 19.34
C HIS A 393 -25.94 17.42 17.90
N GLN A 394 -25.41 18.26 17.01
CA GLN A 394 -25.11 17.88 15.63
C GLN A 394 -23.93 16.88 15.56
N ILE A 395 -22.95 17.02 16.46
CA ILE A 395 -21.87 16.06 16.65
C ILE A 395 -22.41 14.70 17.15
N ALA A 396 -23.41 14.71 18.04
CA ALA A 396 -24.05 13.50 18.52
C ALA A 396 -24.82 12.77 17.41
N LEU A 397 -25.55 13.49 16.55
CA LEU A 397 -26.26 12.91 15.41
C LEU A 397 -25.31 12.27 14.39
N PHE A 398 -24.16 12.89 14.13
CA PHE A 398 -23.14 12.30 13.26
C PHE A 398 -22.51 11.03 13.86
N LYS A 399 -22.21 11.04 15.17
CA LYS A 399 -21.74 9.84 15.88
C LYS A 399 -22.78 8.71 15.85
N GLU A 400 -24.05 9.04 15.96
CA GLU A 400 -25.15 8.07 15.88
C GLU A 400 -25.34 7.51 14.46
N TRP A 401 -25.15 8.36 13.44
CA TRP A 401 -25.13 7.92 12.04
C TRP A 401 -23.97 6.96 11.74
N LEU A 402 -22.74 7.25 12.19
CA LEU A 402 -21.58 6.35 12.07
C LEU A 402 -21.84 5.00 12.76
N LYS A 403 -22.48 5.02 13.93
CA LYS A 403 -22.85 3.80 14.66
C LYS A 403 -23.83 2.94 13.86
N ARG A 404 -24.87 3.55 13.26
CA ARG A 404 -25.85 2.84 12.42
C ARG A 404 -25.22 2.23 11.16
N ARG A 405 -24.31 2.95 10.49
CA ARG A 405 -23.56 2.42 9.34
C ARG A 405 -22.65 1.26 9.71
N ARG A 406 -21.98 1.31 10.87
CA ARG A 406 -21.18 0.19 11.39
C ARG A 406 -22.03 -1.05 11.67
N GLU A 407 -23.21 -0.88 12.26
CA GLU A 407 -24.15 -1.98 12.50
C GLU A 407 -24.66 -2.60 11.18
N GLU A 408 -24.93 -1.77 10.18
CA GLU A 408 -25.38 -2.22 8.86
C GLU A 408 -24.28 -2.98 8.09
N TYR A 409 -23.03 -2.51 8.16
CA TYR A 409 -21.87 -3.24 7.63
C TYR A 409 -21.72 -4.62 8.29
N LEU A 410 -21.79 -4.70 9.63
CA LEU A 410 -21.70 -5.98 10.35
C LEU A 410 -22.84 -6.93 9.98
N LYS A 411 -24.05 -6.40 9.79
CA LYS A 411 -25.21 -7.16 9.32
C LYS A 411 -25.01 -7.69 7.90
N ASN A 412 -24.46 -6.89 7.00
CA ASN A 412 -24.17 -7.29 5.62
C ASN A 412 -23.03 -8.32 5.55
N LYS A 413 -22.01 -8.19 6.41
CA LYS A 413 -20.95 -9.19 6.58
C LYS A 413 -21.52 -10.53 7.07
N ALA A 414 -22.36 -10.50 8.11
CA ALA A 414 -23.03 -11.70 8.62
C ALA A 414 -23.94 -12.36 7.56
N ASN A 415 -24.66 -11.56 6.76
CA ASN A 415 -25.48 -12.08 5.66
C ASN A 415 -24.63 -12.71 4.55
N LYS A 416 -23.44 -12.16 4.28
CA LYS A 416 -22.50 -12.71 3.29
C LYS A 416 -21.90 -14.03 3.80
N GLU A 417 -21.53 -14.09 5.07
CA GLU A 417 -21.05 -15.31 5.73
C GLU A 417 -22.14 -16.41 5.75
N ALA A 418 -23.39 -16.05 6.06
CA ALA A 418 -24.54 -16.95 6.02
C ALA A 418 -24.78 -17.51 4.60
N ARG A 419 -24.73 -16.65 3.56
CA ARG A 419 -24.88 -17.09 2.15
C ARG A 419 -23.76 -18.02 1.70
N THR A 420 -22.55 -17.84 2.25
CA THR A 420 -21.39 -18.69 1.95
C THR A 420 -21.55 -20.05 2.64
N ALA A 421 -22.09 -20.08 3.86
CA ALA A 421 -22.46 -21.31 4.57
C ALA A 421 -23.61 -22.07 3.88
N THR A 422 -24.62 -21.38 3.34
CA THR A 422 -25.71 -22.02 2.59
C THR A 422 -25.24 -22.63 1.26
N LYS A 423 -24.23 -22.03 0.61
CA LYS A 423 -23.58 -22.63 -0.57
C LYS A 423 -22.74 -23.86 -0.22
N ALA A 424 -22.13 -23.91 0.96
CA ALA A 424 -21.40 -25.09 1.44
C ALA A 424 -22.35 -26.25 1.83
N SER A 425 -23.54 -25.96 2.37
CA SER A 425 -24.54 -26.98 2.72
C SER A 425 -25.42 -27.44 1.55
N GLY A 426 -25.55 -26.62 0.50
CA GLY A 426 -26.36 -26.93 -0.69
C GLY A 426 -25.72 -27.90 -1.69
N GLY A 427 -24.42 -28.20 -1.55
CA GLY A 427 -23.70 -29.16 -2.41
C GLY A 427 -23.90 -30.63 -2.05
N ALA A 428 -24.58 -30.95 -0.94
CA ALA A 428 -24.69 -32.32 -0.42
C ALA A 428 -26.06 -32.99 -0.66
N ALA A 429 -27.01 -32.33 -1.34
CA ALA A 429 -28.34 -32.91 -1.52
C ALA A 429 -28.93 -32.57 -2.89
N GLN A 430 -28.57 -33.37 -3.91
CA GLN A 430 -29.48 -33.78 -4.99
C GLN A 430 -28.83 -34.84 -5.89
N SER A 431 -29.06 -36.11 -5.57
CA SER A 431 -29.06 -37.19 -6.57
C SER A 431 -30.00 -38.32 -6.14
N VAL A 432 -31.29 -38.24 -6.47
CA VAL A 432 -32.17 -39.43 -6.59
C VAL A 432 -33.25 -39.19 -7.67
N GLY A 433 -33.14 -39.95 -8.78
CA GLY A 433 -34.18 -40.44 -9.72
C GLY A 433 -34.99 -39.42 -10.55
N SER A 434 -35.34 -39.65 -11.83
CA SER A 434 -35.52 -40.92 -12.56
C SER A 434 -35.48 -40.75 -14.10
N GLU A 435 -34.85 -41.74 -14.75
CA GLU A 435 -35.10 -42.37 -16.06
C GLU A 435 -35.46 -41.57 -17.33
N GLY A 436 -34.62 -41.77 -18.37
CA GLY A 436 -34.88 -41.46 -19.77
C GLY A 436 -33.70 -41.90 -20.65
N LEU A 437 -33.84 -43.07 -21.28
CA LEU A 437 -32.90 -43.77 -22.17
C LEU A 437 -31.99 -42.89 -23.07
N LEU A 438 -30.70 -43.24 -23.13
CA LEU A 438 -30.04 -43.72 -24.36
C LEU A 438 -28.66 -44.32 -24.02
N THR A 439 -28.52 -45.58 -24.39
CA THR A 439 -27.33 -46.44 -24.30
C THR A 439 -26.18 -45.94 -25.18
N PHE A 440 -24.95 -45.90 -24.65
CA PHE A 440 -23.75 -46.30 -25.41
C PHE A 440 -22.72 -46.93 -24.46
N GLN A 441 -22.34 -48.16 -24.79
CA GLN A 441 -21.42 -49.03 -24.06
C GLN A 441 -19.98 -48.51 -24.11
N LYS A 442 -19.27 -48.57 -22.97
CA LYS A 442 -17.81 -48.74 -22.96
C LYS A 442 -17.49 -50.21 -23.18
N PRO A 443 -16.44 -50.57 -23.93
CA PRO A 443 -15.70 -51.78 -23.68
C PRO A 443 -14.57 -51.55 -22.67
N ASP A 444 -14.32 -52.63 -21.96
CA ASP A 444 -13.59 -52.79 -20.72
C ASP A 444 -12.11 -53.14 -20.99
N LYS A 445 -11.27 -52.89 -19.98
CA LYS A 445 -10.03 -53.60 -19.60
C LYS A 445 -8.88 -53.84 -20.61
N LYS A 446 -7.68 -53.52 -20.07
CA LYS A 446 -6.43 -54.31 -20.05
C LYS A 446 -5.86 -54.82 -21.38
N GLN A 447 -4.63 -54.39 -21.69
CA GLN A 447 -3.41 -55.22 -21.74
C GLN A 447 -2.22 -54.34 -22.18
N LYS A 448 -1.12 -54.35 -21.42
CA LYS A 448 0.20 -54.86 -21.87
C LYS A 448 0.56 -54.48 -23.32
N HIS A 449 1.42 -53.48 -23.50
CA HIS A 449 2.86 -53.66 -23.66
C HIS A 449 3.59 -52.34 -23.50
#